data_AF-A0A1F2WNL4-F1
#
_entry.id   AF-A0A1F2WNL4-F1
#
_cell.length_a   1.000
_cell.length_b   1.000
_cell.length_c   1.000
_cell.angle_alpha   90.00
_cell.angle_beta   90.00
_cell.angle_gamma   90.00
#
_symmetry.space_group_name_H-M   'P 1'
#
loop_
_entity.id
_entity.type
_entity.pdbx_description
1 polymer ?
#
loop_
_entity_poly.entity_id
_entity_poly.type
_entity_poly.pdbx_seq_one_letter_code
_entity_poly.pdbx_strand_id
1 'polypeptide(L)'
;MNRVGTSMAGGLAKPSTHKRQGLCANPRRSKNPTEAQEMAVLADYLDASGLLWCHVPNESRRSPRQGARLKRLGMKAGVPDVLIFGRFAVIDEKMANARWYIGVAIELKRKGGSVVSPEQRVWGNKLEAAGWFWAACCGADEVLSLIRNRVIPEGSPLLCGPQTKKGMMVSLEQDGCPV
;
A
#
# COMPACT_ATOMS: atom_id res chain seq x y z
N MET A 1 -19.10 58.66 61.66
CA MET A 1 -17.92 57.79 61.90
C MET A 1 -17.40 57.30 60.54
N ASN A 2 -16.09 57.44 60.32
CA ASN A 2 -15.24 56.95 59.21
C ASN A 2 -15.38 57.62 57.82
N ARG A 3 -14.45 58.52 57.45
CA ARG A 3 -13.08 58.36 56.85
C ARG A 3 -13.17 58.45 55.31
N VAL A 4 -12.81 59.55 54.66
CA VAL A 4 -11.45 60.03 54.25
C VAL A 4 -10.71 59.05 53.32
N GLY A 5 -10.29 59.54 52.14
CA GLY A 5 -9.15 59.01 51.36
C GLY A 5 -9.40 58.95 49.84
N THR A 6 -8.91 59.92 49.05
CA THR A 6 -7.67 59.88 48.21
C THR A 6 -7.81 59.07 46.91
N SER A 7 -7.80 59.68 45.72
CA SER A 7 -6.69 60.33 44.97
C SER A 7 -5.78 59.37 44.19
N MET A 8 -5.76 59.58 42.86
CA MET A 8 -4.66 59.46 41.89
C MET A 8 -3.98 58.09 41.63
N ALA A 9 -4.01 57.67 40.36
CA ALA A 9 -2.88 57.26 39.50
C ALA A 9 -3.46 56.41 38.33
N GLY A 10 -3.25 56.70 37.05
CA GLY A 10 -2.01 57.13 36.43
C GLY A 10 -1.15 55.90 36.13
N GLY A 11 -1.40 55.23 35.01
CA GLY A 11 -0.69 53.99 34.65
C GLY A 11 -0.76 53.66 33.16
N LEU A 12 -0.07 54.46 32.35
CA LEU A 12 0.28 54.12 30.97
C LEU A 12 1.21 52.89 30.98
N ALA A 13 0.70 51.72 30.59
CA ALA A 13 1.55 50.56 30.34
C ALA A 13 2.13 50.62 28.92
N LYS A 14 3.46 50.54 28.86
CA LYS A 14 4.33 50.66 27.68
C LYS A 14 4.12 49.52 26.65
N PRO A 15 4.48 49.73 25.36
CA PRO A 15 4.30 48.72 24.32
C PRO A 15 5.31 47.58 24.51
N SER A 16 4.82 46.33 24.60
CA SER A 16 5.69 45.16 24.62
C SER A 16 6.05 44.74 23.19
N THR A 17 7.24 45.13 22.76
CA THR A 17 7.93 44.58 21.60
C THR A 17 8.36 43.13 21.90
N HIS A 18 7.67 42.16 21.29
CA HIS A 18 8.27 40.86 21.02
C HIS A 18 7.99 40.44 19.58
N LYS A 19 8.95 40.77 18.70
CA LYS A 19 9.22 40.01 17.49
C LYS A 19 9.42 38.54 17.89
N ARG A 20 8.52 37.65 17.48
CA ARG A 20 8.86 36.24 17.29
C ARG A 20 9.17 36.02 15.82
N GLN A 21 10.44 36.20 15.46
CA GLN A 21 11.04 35.49 14.33
C GLN A 21 11.12 34.00 14.69
N GLY A 22 10.84 33.11 13.74
CA GLY A 22 11.22 31.70 13.88
C GLY A 22 10.30 30.69 13.20
N LEU A 23 10.46 30.56 11.88
CA LEU A 23 10.51 29.29 11.12
C LEU A 23 9.69 28.10 11.66
N CYS A 24 8.57 27.77 11.01
CA CYS A 24 8.32 26.37 10.67
C CYS A 24 8.68 26.19 9.19
N ALA A 25 9.86 25.63 8.95
CA ALA A 25 10.32 25.23 7.64
C ALA A 25 9.24 24.35 6.98
N ASN A 26 8.81 24.73 5.78
CA ASN A 26 7.99 23.90 4.90
C ASN A 26 8.73 22.55 4.75
N PRO A 27 8.16 21.41 5.19
CA PRO A 27 8.85 20.14 5.08
C PRO A 27 9.06 19.89 3.59
N ARG A 28 10.32 19.84 3.19
CA ARG A 28 10.76 19.60 1.80
C ARG A 28 9.89 18.50 1.20
N ARG A 29 8.99 18.86 0.26
CA ARG A 29 8.25 17.90 -0.55
C ARG A 29 9.30 16.98 -1.19
N SER A 30 9.36 15.72 -0.78
CA SER A 30 10.17 14.74 -1.49
C SER A 30 9.67 14.69 -2.94
N LYS A 31 10.57 14.63 -3.91
CA LYS A 31 10.18 14.46 -5.33
C LYS A 31 9.42 13.16 -5.57
N ASN A 32 9.57 12.17 -4.69
CA ASN A 32 8.90 10.88 -4.80
C ASN A 32 7.51 10.94 -4.18
N PRO A 33 6.49 10.33 -4.83
CA PRO A 33 5.16 10.19 -4.27
C PRO A 33 5.19 9.45 -2.92
N THR A 34 4.23 9.78 -2.05
CA THR A 34 3.99 9.00 -0.82
C THR A 34 3.35 7.66 -1.16
N GLU A 35 3.43 6.71 -0.23
CA GLU A 35 2.77 5.40 -0.40
C GLU A 35 1.25 5.53 -0.62
N ALA A 36 0.61 6.48 0.06
CA ALA A 36 -0.81 6.79 -0.17
C ALA A 36 -1.09 7.36 -1.57
N GLN A 37 -0.16 8.13 -2.14
CA GLN A 37 -0.29 8.63 -3.52
C GLN A 37 -0.09 7.51 -4.54
N GLU A 38 0.89 6.62 -4.31
CA GLU A 38 1.09 5.43 -5.15
C GLU A 38 -0.14 4.50 -5.06
N MET A 39 -0.70 4.31 -3.87
CA MET A 39 -1.92 3.52 -3.66
C MET A 39 -3.13 4.12 -4.38
N ALA A 40 -3.29 5.44 -4.39
CA ALA A 40 -4.39 6.09 -5.11
C ALA A 40 -4.32 5.82 -6.62
N VAL A 41 -3.13 5.93 -7.22
CA VAL A 41 -2.92 5.60 -8.64
C VAL A 41 -3.20 4.13 -8.92
N LEU A 42 -2.74 3.24 -8.03
CA LEU A 42 -2.97 1.81 -8.15
C LEU A 42 -4.47 1.45 -8.03
N ALA A 43 -5.19 2.11 -7.11
CA ALA A 43 -6.62 1.92 -6.93
C ALA A 43 -7.41 2.28 -8.19
N ASP A 44 -7.14 3.45 -8.78
CA ASP A 44 -7.78 3.88 -10.03
C ASP A 44 -7.56 2.86 -11.17
N TYR A 45 -6.34 2.30 -11.27
CA TYR A 45 -6.03 1.27 -12.25
C TYR A 45 -6.78 -0.04 -12.00
N LEU A 46 -6.80 -0.51 -10.74
CA LEU A 46 -7.45 -1.77 -10.38
C LEU A 46 -8.97 -1.69 -10.53
N ASP A 47 -9.59 -0.56 -10.16
CA ASP A 47 -11.02 -0.31 -10.38
C ASP A 47 -11.38 -0.35 -11.87
N ALA A 48 -10.52 0.17 -12.74
CA ALA A 48 -10.70 0.12 -14.19
C ALA A 48 -10.41 -1.25 -14.82
N SER A 49 -9.71 -2.15 -14.11
CA SER A 49 -9.25 -3.44 -14.66
C SER A 49 -10.34 -4.53 -14.71
N GLY A 50 -11.42 -4.37 -13.95
CA GLY A 50 -12.45 -5.41 -13.76
C GLY A 50 -12.02 -6.57 -12.85
N LEU A 51 -10.83 -6.51 -12.25
CA LEU A 51 -10.38 -7.48 -11.26
C LEU A 51 -11.12 -7.27 -9.93
N LEU A 52 -11.46 -8.37 -9.25
CA LEU A 52 -11.96 -8.31 -7.88
C LEU A 52 -10.78 -8.06 -6.93
N TRP A 53 -10.77 -6.92 -6.24
CA TRP A 53 -9.65 -6.53 -5.38
C TRP A 53 -10.10 -5.75 -4.13
N CYS A 54 -9.21 -5.63 -3.15
CA CYS A 54 -9.36 -4.68 -2.05
C CYS A 54 -8.01 -4.16 -1.53
N HIS A 55 -8.05 -2.96 -0.94
CA HIS A 55 -6.95 -2.42 -0.15
C HIS A 55 -7.13 -2.75 1.35
N VAL A 56 -6.04 -3.12 2.02
CA VAL A 56 -5.97 -3.35 3.47
C VAL A 56 -5.17 -2.21 4.15
N PRO A 57 -5.82 -1.13 4.63
CA PRO A 57 -5.16 0.09 5.11
C PRO A 57 -4.60 -0.02 6.55
N ASN A 58 -3.70 -0.98 6.76
CA ASN A 58 -3.14 -1.32 8.07
C ASN A 58 -2.10 -0.32 8.59
N GLU A 59 -1.57 0.54 7.74
CA GLU A 59 -0.58 1.58 7.99
C GLU A 59 -1.19 2.92 8.44
N SER A 60 -2.53 3.05 8.36
CA SER A 60 -3.23 4.28 8.76
C SER A 60 -2.93 4.70 10.22
N ARG A 61 -2.64 5.99 10.42
CA ARG A 61 -2.40 6.56 11.76
C ARG A 61 -3.64 6.38 12.64
N ARG A 62 -3.44 5.87 13.85
CA ARG A 62 -4.50 5.60 14.82
C ARG A 62 -4.02 5.76 16.25
N SER A 63 -4.95 6.01 17.18
CA SER A 63 -4.63 6.05 18.61
C SER A 63 -4.25 4.65 19.12
N PRO A 64 -3.44 4.54 20.19
CA PRO A 64 -3.10 3.25 20.79
C PRO A 64 -4.33 2.43 21.18
N ARG A 65 -5.36 3.09 21.73
CA ARG A 65 -6.64 2.46 22.11
C ARG A 65 -7.37 1.89 20.89
N GLN A 66 -7.43 2.64 19.80
CA GLN A 66 -8.06 2.18 18.56
C GLN A 66 -7.27 1.02 17.94
N GLY A 67 -5.94 1.11 17.88
CA GLY A 67 -5.09 0.04 17.38
C GLY A 67 -5.26 -1.26 18.17
N ALA A 68 -5.29 -1.19 19.50
CA ALA A 68 -5.56 -2.34 20.36
C ALA A 68 -6.95 -2.95 20.12
N ARG A 69 -7.98 -2.10 19.94
CA ARG A 69 -9.33 -2.55 19.59
C ARG A 69 -9.34 -3.28 18.25
N LEU A 70 -8.76 -2.71 17.19
CA LEU A 70 -8.74 -3.32 15.86
C LEU A 70 -7.99 -4.66 15.85
N LYS A 71 -6.86 -4.76 16.57
CA LYS A 71 -6.14 -6.03 16.73
C LYS A 71 -7.01 -7.11 17.37
N ARG A 72 -7.81 -6.76 18.38
CA ARG A 72 -8.79 -7.69 18.98
C ARG A 72 -9.93 -8.08 18.03
N LEU A 73 -10.30 -7.18 17.13
CA LEU A 73 -11.31 -7.43 16.09
C LEU A 73 -10.75 -8.18 14.87
N GLY A 74 -9.47 -8.57 14.89
CA GLY A 74 -8.88 -9.42 13.85
C GLY A 74 -7.85 -8.73 12.96
N MET A 75 -7.60 -7.41 13.11
CA MET A 75 -6.53 -6.74 12.36
C MET A 75 -5.18 -7.41 12.67
N LYS A 76 -4.49 -7.87 11.62
CA LYS A 76 -3.17 -8.50 11.74
C LYS A 76 -2.11 -7.56 11.21
N ALA A 77 -0.98 -7.47 11.92
CA ALA A 77 0.17 -6.71 11.42
C ALA A 77 0.77 -7.43 10.20
N GLY A 78 1.19 -6.66 9.20
CA GLY A 78 1.89 -7.16 8.03
C GLY A 78 1.03 -7.81 6.95
N VAL A 79 -0.31 -7.76 7.04
CA VAL A 79 -1.15 -8.17 5.91
C VAL A 79 -0.80 -7.26 4.72
N PRO A 80 -0.60 -7.81 3.51
CA PRO A 80 -0.27 -7.03 2.32
C PRO A 80 -1.30 -5.95 2.01
N ASP A 81 -0.85 -4.83 1.44
CA ASP A 81 -1.69 -3.67 1.18
C ASP A 81 -2.78 -3.94 0.15
N VAL A 82 -2.53 -4.79 -0.85
CA VAL A 82 -3.47 -5.10 -1.92
C VAL A 82 -3.68 -6.60 -2.02
N LEU A 83 -4.96 -7.00 -2.05
CA LEU A 83 -5.38 -8.37 -2.33
C LEU A 83 -6.24 -8.37 -3.59
N ILE A 84 -5.90 -9.23 -4.55
CA ILE A 84 -6.66 -9.45 -5.77
C ILE A 84 -7.12 -10.91 -5.76
N PHE A 85 -8.43 -11.10 -5.85
CA PHE A 85 -9.11 -12.37 -5.68
C PHE A 85 -9.43 -12.98 -7.05
N GLY A 86 -9.14 -14.27 -7.20
CA GLY A 86 -9.36 -14.99 -8.44
C GLY A 86 -8.24 -15.98 -8.71
N ARG A 87 -8.41 -16.79 -9.76
CA ARG A 87 -7.37 -17.70 -10.23
C ARG A 87 -6.53 -17.00 -11.29
N PHE A 88 -5.21 -17.08 -11.16
CA PHE A 88 -4.28 -16.40 -12.04
C PHE A 88 -3.17 -17.34 -12.47
N ALA A 89 -2.86 -17.35 -13.77
CA ALA A 89 -1.60 -17.85 -14.25
C ALA A 89 -0.58 -16.71 -14.13
N VAL A 90 0.50 -16.94 -13.39
CA VAL A 90 1.58 -15.95 -13.23
C VAL A 90 2.83 -16.45 -13.94
N ILE A 91 3.35 -15.62 -14.85
CA ILE A 91 4.62 -15.88 -15.53
C ILE A 91 5.75 -15.43 -14.61
N ASP A 92 6.62 -16.35 -14.23
CA ASP A 92 7.87 -16.02 -13.55
C ASP A 92 8.95 -15.71 -14.59
N GLU A 93 9.61 -14.56 -14.50
CA GLU A 93 10.72 -14.21 -15.40
C GLU A 93 11.88 -15.21 -15.34
N LYS A 94 11.97 -15.97 -14.24
CA LYS A 94 13.00 -17.00 -14.05
C LYS A 94 12.56 -18.39 -14.50
N MET A 95 11.29 -18.60 -14.83
CA MET A 95 10.75 -19.90 -15.25
C MET A 95 10.17 -19.79 -16.67
N ALA A 96 10.40 -20.82 -17.49
CA ALA A 96 9.85 -20.86 -18.84
C ALA A 96 8.32 -21.03 -18.87
N ASN A 97 7.72 -21.42 -17.74
CA ASN A 97 6.33 -21.82 -17.62
C ASN A 97 5.58 -20.93 -16.63
N ALA A 98 4.29 -20.72 -16.88
CA ALA A 98 3.43 -20.04 -15.91
C ALA A 98 2.96 -21.01 -14.83
N ARG A 99 2.84 -20.48 -13.61
CA ARG A 99 2.29 -21.21 -12.45
C ARG A 99 0.93 -20.64 -12.06
N TRP A 100 0.02 -21.52 -11.66
CA TRP A 100 -1.31 -21.14 -11.19
C TRP A 100 -1.34 -20.75 -9.72
N TYR A 101 -2.09 -19.70 -9.41
CA TYR A 101 -2.31 -19.17 -8.06
C TYR A 101 -3.79 -18.89 -7.83
N ILE A 102 -4.23 -18.97 -6.57
CA ILE A 102 -5.64 -18.74 -6.15
C ILE A 102 -5.92 -17.30 -5.71
N GLY A 103 -4.93 -16.42 -5.88
CA GLY A 103 -5.01 -15.00 -5.58
C GLY A 103 -3.66 -14.33 -5.73
N VAL A 104 -3.64 -13.00 -5.78
CA VAL A 104 -2.44 -12.16 -5.85
C VAL A 104 -2.44 -11.23 -4.65
N ALA A 105 -1.34 -11.19 -3.92
CA ALA A 105 -1.13 -10.28 -2.80
C ALA A 105 0.08 -9.40 -3.06
N ILE A 106 -0.11 -8.09 -2.97
CA ILE A 106 0.92 -7.10 -3.26
C ILE A 106 1.14 -6.23 -2.01
N GLU A 107 2.40 -6.16 -1.60
CA GLU A 107 2.89 -5.20 -0.62
C GLU A 107 3.47 -4.00 -1.37
N LEU A 108 2.89 -2.81 -1.18
CA LEU A 108 3.29 -1.60 -1.89
C LEU A 108 4.29 -0.81 -1.06
N LYS A 109 5.46 -0.53 -1.62
CA LYS A 109 6.47 0.35 -1.04
C LYS A 109 6.59 1.62 -1.85
N ARG A 110 6.82 2.75 -1.19
CA ARG A 110 7.20 3.99 -1.90
C ARG A 110 8.53 3.82 -2.66
N LYS A 111 8.72 4.53 -3.77
CA LYS A 111 10.01 4.55 -4.52
C LYS A 111 11.16 5.11 -3.66
N GLY A 112 12.28 4.39 -3.62
CA GLY A 112 13.41 4.70 -2.71
C GLY A 112 13.03 4.54 -1.23
N GLY A 113 12.10 3.63 -0.96
CA GLY A 113 11.42 3.47 0.31
C GLY A 113 11.93 2.37 1.23
N SER A 114 11.05 2.04 2.18
CA SER A 114 11.23 1.09 3.27
C SER A 114 11.34 -0.36 2.78
N VAL A 115 12.10 -1.15 3.52
CA VAL A 115 12.22 -2.60 3.33
C VAL A 115 10.95 -3.28 3.85
N VAL A 116 10.61 -4.44 3.27
CA VAL A 116 9.58 -5.34 3.78
C VAL A 116 9.87 -5.69 5.25
N SER A 117 8.89 -5.49 6.14
CA SER A 117 9.07 -5.82 7.56
C SER A 117 9.07 -7.34 7.80
N PRO A 118 9.59 -7.82 8.94
CA PRO A 118 9.52 -9.24 9.30
C PRO A 118 8.09 -9.79 9.29
N GLU A 119 7.11 -9.05 9.78
CA GLU A 119 5.70 -9.45 9.80
C GLU A 119 5.13 -9.57 8.39
N GLN A 120 5.47 -8.62 7.49
CA GLN A 120 5.08 -8.65 6.09
C GLN A 120 5.68 -9.86 5.36
N ARG A 121 6.95 -10.18 5.65
CA ARG A 121 7.60 -11.39 5.15
C ARG A 121 6.88 -12.66 5.61
N VAL A 122 6.51 -12.73 6.90
CA VAL A 122 5.78 -13.89 7.45
C VAL A 122 4.42 -14.05 6.76
N TRP A 123 3.72 -12.96 6.48
CA TRP A 123 2.47 -13.00 5.71
C TRP A 123 2.68 -13.47 4.27
N GLY A 124 3.68 -12.93 3.58
CA GLY A 124 4.04 -13.35 2.23
C GLY A 124 4.29 -14.85 2.13
N ASN A 125 5.16 -15.37 2.99
CA ASN A 125 5.48 -16.81 3.01
C ASN A 125 4.23 -17.68 3.28
N LYS A 126 3.32 -17.23 4.16
CA LYS A 126 2.07 -17.96 4.45
C LYS A 126 1.10 -17.94 3.27
N LEU A 127 1.02 -16.82 2.56
CA LEU A 127 0.21 -16.69 1.36
C LEU A 127 0.75 -17.57 0.24
N GLU A 128 2.07 -17.56 -0.01
CA GLU A 128 2.72 -18.45 -0.96
C GLU A 128 2.46 -19.92 -0.65
N ALA A 129 2.58 -20.31 0.63
CA ALA A 129 2.27 -21.66 1.08
C ALA A 129 0.77 -22.03 0.89
N ALA A 130 -0.12 -21.04 0.91
CA ALA A 130 -1.55 -21.20 0.66
C ALA A 130 -1.93 -21.10 -0.83
N GLY A 131 -0.94 -21.06 -1.74
CA GLY A 131 -1.18 -20.99 -3.18
C GLY A 131 -1.49 -19.59 -3.73
N TRP A 132 -1.23 -18.53 -2.96
CA TRP A 132 -1.29 -17.15 -3.44
C TRP A 132 0.04 -16.72 -4.05
N PHE A 133 -0.01 -15.89 -5.08
CA PHE A 133 1.18 -15.17 -5.54
C PHE A 133 1.42 -13.98 -4.61
N TRP A 134 2.65 -13.80 -4.12
CA TRP A 134 3.00 -12.67 -3.28
C TRP A 134 4.18 -11.90 -3.86
N ALA A 135 4.07 -10.57 -3.88
CA ALA A 135 5.14 -9.69 -4.32
C ALA A 135 5.20 -8.42 -3.46
N ALA A 136 6.41 -7.90 -3.27
CA ALA A 136 6.62 -6.55 -2.77
C ALA A 136 7.11 -5.67 -3.91
N CYS A 137 6.41 -4.56 -4.16
CA CYS A 137 6.65 -3.70 -5.32
C CYS A 137 6.97 -2.26 -4.89
N CYS A 138 7.94 -1.62 -5.55
CA CYS A 138 8.37 -0.26 -5.32
C CYS A 138 7.63 0.74 -6.23
N GLY A 139 6.48 1.21 -5.75
CA GLY A 139 5.61 2.18 -6.43
C GLY A 139 4.59 1.52 -7.35
N ALA A 140 3.59 2.31 -7.75
CA ALA A 140 2.47 1.82 -8.55
C ALA A 140 2.94 1.29 -9.91
N ASP A 141 3.93 1.91 -10.53
CA ASP A 141 4.44 1.49 -11.86
C ASP A 141 4.93 0.03 -11.88
N GLU A 142 5.59 -0.41 -10.80
CA GLU A 142 6.07 -1.80 -10.70
C GLU A 142 4.89 -2.77 -10.58
N VAL A 143 3.86 -2.40 -9.80
CA VAL A 143 2.63 -3.18 -9.67
C VAL A 143 1.89 -3.28 -11.01
N LEU A 144 1.75 -2.15 -11.72
CA LEU A 144 1.10 -2.10 -13.02
C LEU A 144 1.84 -2.97 -14.04
N SER A 145 3.18 -2.93 -14.03
CA SER A 145 4.00 -3.79 -14.89
C SER A 145 3.80 -5.27 -14.57
N LEU A 146 3.82 -5.64 -13.29
CA LEU A 146 3.56 -7.00 -12.83
C LEU A 146 2.18 -7.48 -13.30
N ILE A 147 1.13 -6.70 -13.04
CA ILE A 147 -0.24 -7.08 -13.41
C ILE A 147 -0.37 -7.21 -14.93
N ARG A 148 0.06 -6.21 -15.69
CA ARG A 148 -0.12 -6.18 -17.14
C ARG A 148 0.63 -7.29 -17.87
N ASN A 149 1.85 -7.59 -17.42
CA ASN A 149 2.77 -8.42 -18.19
C ASN A 149 2.84 -9.86 -17.68
N ARG A 150 2.46 -10.10 -16.42
CA ARG A 150 2.74 -11.38 -15.75
C ARG A 150 1.54 -12.00 -15.08
N VAL A 151 0.54 -11.24 -14.65
CA VAL A 151 -0.66 -11.78 -13.98
C VAL A 151 -1.79 -11.93 -15.00
N ILE A 152 -2.10 -13.17 -15.36
CA ILE A 152 -3.11 -13.48 -16.37
C ILE A 152 -4.32 -14.12 -15.67
N PRO A 153 -5.49 -13.46 -15.63
CA PRO A 153 -6.69 -14.04 -15.05
C PRO A 153 -7.11 -15.32 -15.76
N GLU A 154 -7.65 -16.28 -15.00
CA GLU A 154 -8.30 -17.47 -15.56
C GLU A 154 -9.40 -17.07 -16.56
N GLY A 155 -9.47 -17.77 -17.69
CA GLY A 155 -10.39 -17.44 -18.80
C GLY A 155 -9.93 -16.28 -19.68
N SER A 156 -8.76 -15.66 -19.41
CA SER A 156 -8.17 -14.68 -20.32
C SER A 156 -7.89 -15.32 -21.68
N PRO A 157 -8.19 -14.63 -22.81
CA PRO A 157 -7.87 -15.10 -24.16
C PRO A 157 -6.37 -15.41 -24.35
N LEU A 158 -5.50 -14.81 -23.55
CA LEU A 158 -4.05 -15.05 -23.57
C LEU A 158 -3.67 -16.49 -23.16
N LEU A 159 -4.56 -17.22 -22.48
CA LEU A 159 -4.36 -18.62 -22.07
C LEU A 159 -4.88 -19.63 -23.09
N CYS A 160 -5.72 -19.22 -24.04
CA CYS A 160 -6.31 -20.10 -25.05
C CYS A 160 -5.56 -19.93 -26.39
N GLY A 161 -4.73 -20.91 -26.78
CA GLY A 161 -4.03 -20.90 -28.09
C GLY A 161 -4.76 -21.69 -29.20
N PRO A 162 -4.39 -21.56 -30.50
CA PRO A 162 -3.31 -20.74 -31.09
C PRO A 162 -3.78 -19.70 -32.13
N GLN A 163 -3.16 -18.52 -32.26
CA GLN A 163 -3.08 -17.78 -33.54
C GLN A 163 -1.79 -16.94 -33.64
N THR A 164 -1.24 -16.89 -34.86
CA THR A 164 0.11 -16.48 -35.24
C THR A 164 0.40 -14.97 -35.16
N LYS A 165 1.53 -14.58 -34.55
CA LYS A 165 2.66 -13.79 -35.09
C LYS A 165 3.42 -13.10 -33.94
N LYS A 166 4.60 -13.65 -33.62
CA LYS A 166 5.71 -13.04 -32.85
C LYS A 166 5.32 -12.45 -31.48
N GLY A 167 5.31 -13.27 -30.44
CA GLY A 167 5.37 -12.80 -29.05
C GLY A 167 4.78 -13.76 -28.01
N MET A 168 5.66 -14.32 -27.18
CA MET A 168 5.44 -15.01 -25.90
C MET A 168 4.50 -16.23 -25.90
N MET A 169 5.10 -17.43 -25.96
CA MET A 169 4.43 -18.72 -25.71
C MET A 169 4.49 -19.00 -24.21
N VAL A 170 3.33 -19.23 -23.58
CA VAL A 170 3.23 -19.62 -22.17
C VAL A 170 2.85 -21.08 -22.09
N SER A 171 3.80 -21.92 -21.71
CA SER A 171 3.54 -23.33 -21.38
C SER A 171 3.02 -23.41 -19.94
N LEU A 172 1.89 -24.08 -19.73
CA LEU A 172 1.27 -24.26 -18.41
C LEU A 172 1.78 -25.56 -17.80
N GLU A 173 2.44 -25.50 -16.63
CA GLU A 173 2.68 -26.70 -15.82
C GLU A 173 1.46 -26.94 -14.92
N GLN A 174 0.86 -28.13 -15.06
CA GLN A 174 -0.22 -28.59 -14.20
C GLN A 174 0.35 -29.12 -12.90
N ASP A 175 0.77 -28.23 -12.00
CA ASP A 175 1.11 -28.64 -10.65
C ASP A 175 -0.17 -28.85 -9.85
N GLY A 176 -0.35 -30.10 -9.41
CA GLY A 176 -1.51 -30.56 -8.64
C GLY A 176 -1.80 -29.63 -7.46
N CYS A 177 -2.97 -29.00 -7.52
CA CYS A 177 -3.52 -28.24 -6.41
C CYS A 177 -3.86 -29.22 -5.28
N PRO A 178 -3.33 -29.08 -4.05
CA PRO A 178 -3.93 -29.73 -2.91
C PRO A 178 -5.30 -29.09 -2.69
N VAL A 179 -6.34 -29.92 -2.72
CA VAL A 179 -7.71 -29.61 -2.32
C VAL A 179 -7.81 -29.32 -0.82
#